data_AF-A0A091BRA3-F1
#
_entry.id   AF-A0A091BRA3-F1
#
_cell.length_a   1.000
_cell.length_b   1.000
_cell.length_c   1.000
_cell.angle_alpha   90.00
_cell.angle_beta   90.00
_cell.angle_gamma   90.00
#
_symmetry.space_group_name_H-M   'P 1'
#
loop_
_entity.id
_entity.type
_entity.pdbx_description
1 polymer ?
#
loop_
_entity_poly.entity_id
_entity_poly.type
_entity_poly.pdbx_seq_one_letter_code
_entity_poly.pdbx_strand_id
1 'polypeptide(L)' 'MEENPQRYVGQSGQQVKDVLKDFAPSPEWVKGFYWSNLVKYVLRFKNKGGVEDLKKAKDYLEWLIEEEESEHETED' A
#
# COMPACT_ATOMS: atom_id res chain seq x y z
N MET A 1 1.26 -6.93 12.18
CA MET A 1 1.72 -5.55 12.44
C MET A 1 3.23 -5.56 12.40
N GLU A 2 3.79 -5.45 11.19
CA GLU A 2 5.21 -5.20 11.01
C GLU A 2 5.51 -3.80 11.54
N GLU A 3 6.61 -3.62 12.28
CA GLU A 3 6.97 -2.33 12.89
C GLU A 3 6.96 -1.24 11.82
N ASN A 4 6.00 -0.32 11.92
CA ASN A 4 5.87 0.79 10.99
C ASN A 4 7.03 1.74 11.27
N PRO A 5 8.07 1.75 10.42
CA PRO A 5 9.29 2.43 10.76
C PRO A 5 9.00 3.93 10.76
N GLN A 6 9.28 4.61 11.88
CA GLN A 6 9.08 6.06 12.12
C GLN A 6 9.61 6.97 11.00
N ARG A 7 10.46 6.43 10.11
CA ARG A 7 11.08 7.11 8.96
C ARG A 7 10.11 7.72 7.93
N TYR A 8 8.81 7.41 7.97
CA TYR A 8 7.80 7.93 7.02
C TYR A 8 6.54 8.50 7.69
N VAL A 9 6.65 8.89 8.96
CA VAL A 9 5.59 9.56 9.72
C VAL A 9 5.94 11.04 9.81
N GLY A 10 5.04 11.91 9.34
CA GLY A 10 5.21 13.37 9.40
C GLY A 10 5.07 13.91 10.84
N GLN A 11 5.40 15.19 11.05
CA GLN A 11 5.25 15.85 12.36
C GLN A 11 3.81 15.82 12.89
N SER A 12 2.82 15.74 12.00
CA SER A 12 1.39 15.61 12.31
C SER A 12 0.95 14.17 12.65
N GLY A 13 1.83 13.18 12.53
CA GLY A 13 1.48 11.76 12.66
C GLY A 13 0.94 11.11 11.38
N GLN A 14 0.76 11.89 10.30
CA GLN A 14 0.32 11.34 9.01
C GLN A 14 1.39 10.48 8.37
N GLN A 15 0.98 9.35 7.79
CA GLN A 15 1.84 8.48 7.01
C GLN A 15 1.87 8.94 5.56
N VAL A 16 2.95 8.59 4.84
CA VAL A 16 3.07 8.87 3.40
C VAL A 16 1.89 8.33 2.59
N LYS A 17 1.29 7.21 2.99
CA LYS A 17 0.11 6.65 2.31
C LYS A 17 -1.13 7.54 2.45
N ASP A 18 -1.28 8.22 3.58
CA ASP A 18 -2.43 9.09 3.84
C ASP A 18 -2.32 10.33 2.93
N VAL A 19 -1.12 10.91 2.85
CA VAL A 19 -0.82 11.99 1.91
C VAL A 19 -1.05 11.54 0.46
N LEU A 20 -0.68 10.31 0.10
CA LEU A 20 -0.92 9.82 -1.27
C LEU A 20 -2.42 9.76 -1.60
N LYS A 21 -3.27 9.33 -0.66
CA LYS A 21 -4.73 9.32 -0.84
C LYS A 21 -5.30 10.74 -0.95
N ASP A 22 -4.86 11.66 -0.09
CA ASP A 22 -5.35 13.04 -0.05
C ASP A 22 -5.07 13.82 -1.35
N PHE A 23 -3.98 13.49 -2.04
CA PHE A 23 -3.52 14.20 -3.23
C PHE A 23 -3.66 13.39 -4.53
N ALA A 24 -4.19 12.16 -4.47
CA ALA A 24 -4.39 11.34 -5.67
C ALA A 24 -5.46 11.97 -6.58
N PRO A 25 -5.21 12.05 -7.91
CA PRO A 25 -6.20 12.58 -8.85
C PRO A 25 -7.50 11.76 -8.93
N SER A 26 -7.43 10.47 -8.63
CA SER A 26 -8.57 9.55 -8.58
C SER A 26 -8.22 8.29 -7.77
N PRO A 27 -9.22 7.47 -7.35
CA PRO A 27 -8.99 6.21 -6.64
C PRO A 27 -8.10 5.23 -7.42
N GLU A 28 -8.19 5.20 -8.76
CA GLU A 28 -7.38 4.31 -9.60
C GLU A 28 -5.87 4.59 -9.48
N TRP A 29 -5.47 5.82 -9.16
CA TRP A 29 -4.06 6.14 -8.90
C TRP A 29 -3.56 5.48 -7.61
N VAL A 30 -4.39 5.47 -6.57
CA VAL A 30 -4.09 4.81 -5.29
C VAL A 30 -4.00 3.30 -5.50
N LYS A 31 -5.00 2.70 -6.16
CA LYS A 31 -5.02 1.28 -6.51
C LYS A 31 -3.81 0.89 -7.36
N GLY A 32 -3.46 1.69 -8.37
CA GLY A 32 -2.27 1.48 -9.20
C GLY A 32 -0.96 1.54 -8.40
N PHE A 33 -0.87 2.44 -7.42
CA PHE A 33 0.28 2.49 -6.51
C PHE A 33 0.39 1.21 -5.66
N TYR A 34 -0.72 0.71 -5.10
CA TYR A 34 -0.71 -0.53 -4.33
C TYR A 34 -0.35 -1.74 -5.20
N TRP A 35 -1.00 -1.89 -6.35
CA TRP A 35 -0.72 -2.96 -7.31
C TRP A 35 0.74 -2.99 -7.76
N SER A 36 1.30 -1.84 -8.15
CA SER A 36 2.68 -1.77 -8.63
C SER A 36 3.69 -2.14 -7.54
N ASN A 37 3.43 -1.77 -6.27
CA ASN A 37 4.27 -2.15 -5.15
C ASN A 37 4.14 -3.64 -4.81
N LEU A 38 2.92 -4.17 -4.78
CA LEU A 38 2.64 -5.61 -4.62
C LEU A 38 3.47 -6.42 -5.61
N VAL A 39 3.34 -6.14 -6.92
CA VAL A 39 4.08 -6.83 -7.99
C VAL A 39 5.58 -6.69 -7.80
N LYS A 40 6.07 -5.47 -7.54
CA LYS A 40 7.50 -5.20 -7.30
C LYS A 40 8.07 -6.08 -6.19
N TYR A 41 7.38 -6.19 -5.05
CA TYR A 41 7.88 -6.96 -3.92
C TYR A 41 7.80 -8.47 -4.16
N VAL A 42 6.75 -8.96 -4.83
CA VAL A 42 6.64 -10.37 -5.26
C VAL A 42 7.70 -10.75 -6.29
N LEU A 43 8.16 -9.83 -7.15
CA LEU A 43 9.24 -10.12 -8.09
C LEU A 43 10.63 -10.03 -7.43
N ARG A 44 10.77 -9.21 -6.39
CA ARG A 44 12.06 -8.88 -5.78
C ARG A 44 12.48 -9.85 -4.66
N PHE A 45 11.54 -10.55 -4.02
CA PHE A 45 11.82 -11.29 -2.78
C PHE A 45 12.97 -12.30 -2.92
N LYS A 46 13.05 -13.05 -4.03
CA LYS A 46 14.11 -14.06 -4.23
C LYS A 46 15.51 -13.45 -4.33
N ASN A 47 15.61 -12.22 -4.82
CA ASN A 47 16.88 -11.61 -5.24
C ASN A 47 17.38 -10.50 -4.31
N LYS A 48 16.56 -10.01 -3.37
CA LYS A 48 16.96 -8.91 -2.46
C LYS A 48 16.40 -9.01 -1.06
N GLY A 49 15.08 -8.90 -0.89
CA GLY A 49 14.49 -8.70 0.44
C GLY A 49 14.04 -9.97 1.15
N GLY A 50 14.06 -11.14 0.50
CA GLY A 50 13.59 -12.39 1.07
C GLY A 50 12.16 -12.27 1.60
N VAL A 51 11.89 -12.90 2.73
CA VAL A 51 10.56 -12.92 3.36
C VAL A 51 10.04 -11.52 3.70
N GLU A 52 10.91 -10.56 4.01
CA GLU A 52 10.51 -9.17 4.30
C GLU A 52 9.85 -8.47 3.10
N ASP A 53 10.22 -8.84 1.88
CA ASP A 53 9.50 -8.36 0.70
C ASP A 53 8.12 -9.02 0.57
N LEU A 54 7.99 -10.30 0.93
CA LEU A 54 6.69 -10.97 0.91
C LEU A 54 5.72 -10.40 1.94
N LYS A 55 6.20 -9.98 3.11
CA LYS A 55 5.36 -9.31 4.10
C LYS A 55 4.90 -7.93 3.62
N LYS A 56 5.78 -7.14 2.99
CA LYS A 56 5.37 -5.89 2.33
C LYS A 56 4.36 -6.13 1.22
N ALA A 57 4.58 -7.16 0.40
CA ALA A 57 3.63 -7.54 -0.63
C ALA A 57 2.25 -7.85 -0.02
N LYS A 58 2.22 -8.57 1.11
CA LYS A 58 1.00 -8.83 1.87
C LYS A 58 0.31 -7.53 2.31
N ASP A 59 1.03 -6.58 2.90
CA ASP A 59 0.43 -5.29 3.33
C ASP A 59 -0.18 -4.52 2.15
N TYR A 60 0.51 -4.47 1.00
CA TYR A 60 -0.02 -3.82 -0.20
C TYR A 60 -1.22 -4.55 -0.81
N LEU A 61 -1.29 -5.88 -0.68
CA LEU A 61 -2.46 -6.65 -1.08
C LEU A 61 -3.65 -6.35 -0.16
N GLU A 62 -3.44 -6.30 1.16
CA GLU A 62 -4.48 -5.95 2.13
C GLU A 62 -5.05 -4.55 1.84
N TRP A 63 -4.21 -3.54 1.61
CA TRP A 63 -4.70 -2.20 1.26
C TRP A 63 -5.41 -2.15 -0.09
N LEU A 64 -4.98 -2.94 -1.08
CA LEU A 64 -5.68 -3.00 -2.36
C LEU A 64 -7.07 -3.61 -2.21
N ILE A 65 -7.21 -4.67 -1.40
CA ILE A 65 -8.50 -5.28 -1.09
C ILE A 65 -9.42 -4.25 -0.40
N GLU A 66 -8.91 -3.51 0.59
CA GLU A 66 -9.68 -2.46 1.28
C GLU A 66 -10.25 -1.41 0.30
N GLU A 67 -9.47 -0.96 -0.69
CA GLU A 67 -9.94 0.00 -1.69
C GLU A 67 -10.99 -0.60 -2.64
N GLU A 68 -10.82 -1.85 -3.08
CA GLU A 68 -11.80 -2.55 -3.94
C GLU A 68 -13.13 -2.77 -3.19
N GLU A 69 -13.07 -3.22 -1.94
CA GLU A 69 -14.27 -3.42 -1.10
C GLU A 69 -15.01 -2.10 -0.85
N SER A 70 -14.28 -1.01 -0.60
CA SER A 70 -14.88 0.31 -0.37
C SER A 70 -15.61 0.88 -1.60
N GLU A 71 -15.14 0.57 -2.82
CA GLU A 71 -15.85 0.96 -4.03
C GLU A 71 -17.16 0.17 -4.20
N HIS A 72 -17.13 -1.13 -3.93
CA HIS A 72 -18.31 -1.98 -4.03
C HIS A 72 -19.41 -1.63 -3.02
N GLU A 73 -19.07 -1.15 -1.81
CA GLU A 73 -20.06 -0.69 -0.83
C GLU A 73 -20.76 0.63 -1.22
N THR A 74 -20.19 1.43 -2.13
CA THR A 74 -20.80 2.68 -2.60
C THR A 74 -21.71 2.51 -3.81
N GLU A 75 -21.74 1.33 -4.42
CA GLU A 75 -22.57 1.01 -5.59
C GLU A 75 -23.88 0.29 -5.25
N ASP A 76 -24.07 -0.13 -4.00
CA ASP A 76 -25.30 -0.72 -3.43
C ASP A 76 -26.16 0.30 -2.65
#